data_AF-A0A7J6NSJ3-F1
#
_entry.id   AF-A0A7J6NSJ3-F1
#
_cell.length_a   1.000
_cell.length_b   1.000
_cell.length_c   1.000
_cell.angle_alpha   90.00
_cell.angle_beta   90.00
_cell.angle_gamma   90.00
#
_symmetry.space_group_name_H-M   'P 1'
#
loop_
_entity.id
_entity.type
_entity.pdbx_description
1 polymer ?
#
loop_
_entity_poly.entity_id
_entity_poly.type
_entity_poly.pdbx_seq_one_letter_code
_entity_poly.pdbx_strand_id
1 'polypeptide(L)'
;MRKFWYGSIIAAIVSTVEAALEFYTEQNVTSSTGRTSGSCRVAYLHAPTNFSLGNFDYVLTNNLSWVPFGQTKQITQGTVLVHIDEVEFSLPTDTSDTKGQGESVEDLLLRKNNFVSLLFPAVEELSFSGEPTNWPKEWMNIYTQAAAHPETAEHIFFDESPEAAVERRMSLYKRAFERYRFTIILDDRRRRDFLSEAMINALAWHTVPAYNGYYRVSTMFANAVAAFNETHFELGSFLDLLHDLEKQMKFLWSYQDMLLDVLYYRYNQPFPVRLWSTVETLCEGIEGEGGKANDIFLGIYSSNGNFEKRQAIRDSWLRIFRNDSRIRYKFFLGRVGAANESEVGPRIRREIAAHDDIVLLDVAEGYRYNSQKGLLFLEWIARNSAARMLIKADDDIYLRPGAAHPNGPAEVAAGPSFGPAVGYLWGFIDYISPVPREEGHNFHNTWEIYPYETFPTYPRGVVRVMSMDVVRKISTMKDLGKLRMVFGDDPCLGVHLRQAVYTRMEGERLLPSLIVDDFGSYSVFAMEPVCEKTWSSIKPGSWVVHHVGAEEIGCMWRRDWEGGYYSEGSDGRLEADTTRWGFDPFITLEESEEREGLVEVDEGREREKGFPELCECVLGNSPSGVT
;
A
#
# COMPACT_ATOMS: atom_id res chain seq x y z
N MET A 1 10.68 -12.72 14.43
CA MET A 1 10.65 -11.80 15.59
C MET A 1 9.41 -10.87 15.73
N ARG A 2 8.22 -11.15 15.14
CA ARG A 2 6.95 -10.42 15.48
C ARG A 2 6.17 -11.01 16.67
N LYS A 3 6.40 -12.28 17.02
CA LYS A 3 5.93 -12.89 18.28
C LYS A 3 6.51 -12.18 19.51
N PHE A 4 7.73 -11.66 19.40
CA PHE A 4 8.35 -10.85 20.45
C PHE A 4 7.71 -9.47 20.58
N TRP A 5 7.12 -8.89 19.52
CA TRP A 5 6.43 -7.59 19.61
C TRP A 5 5.03 -7.72 20.21
N TYR A 6 4.20 -8.65 19.74
CA TYR A 6 2.85 -8.84 20.30
C TYR A 6 2.86 -9.42 21.73
N GLY A 7 3.84 -10.28 22.06
CA GLY A 7 3.99 -10.81 23.42
C GLY A 7 4.62 -9.84 24.41
N SER A 8 5.59 -9.01 23.98
CA SER A 8 6.29 -8.09 24.89
C SER A 8 5.51 -6.80 25.16
N ILE A 9 4.62 -6.36 24.26
CA ILE A 9 3.68 -5.27 24.54
C ILE A 9 2.70 -5.69 25.65
N ILE A 10 2.18 -6.92 25.61
CA ILE A 10 1.28 -7.46 26.64
C ILE A 10 2.02 -7.63 27.99
N ALA A 11 3.30 -8.01 27.97
CA ALA A 11 4.09 -8.21 29.19
C ALA A 11 4.61 -6.90 29.81
N ALA A 12 4.93 -5.88 29.01
CA ALA A 12 5.45 -4.60 29.49
C ALA A 12 4.38 -3.72 30.17
N ILE A 13 3.10 -3.96 29.90
CA ILE A 13 1.97 -3.25 30.52
C ILE A 13 1.83 -3.57 32.03
N VAL A 14 2.40 -4.68 32.53
CA VAL A 14 2.07 -5.22 33.87
C VAL A 14 2.94 -4.67 35.03
N SER A 15 3.86 -3.73 34.82
CA SER A 15 4.70 -3.25 35.94
C SER A 15 5.01 -1.75 35.90
N THR A 16 4.27 -0.98 36.70
CA THR A 16 4.73 -0.08 37.81
C THR A 16 3.80 1.14 37.94
N VAL A 17 3.66 1.66 39.16
CA VAL A 17 2.50 2.37 39.74
C VAL A 17 2.61 3.91 39.71
N GLU A 18 1.42 4.54 39.72
CA GLU A 18 1.03 5.92 40.12
C GLU A 18 1.54 7.13 39.32
N ALA A 19 0.70 7.61 38.39
CA ALA A 19 0.12 8.97 38.34
C ALA A 19 -0.24 9.34 36.90
N ALA A 20 -1.53 9.52 36.59
CA ALA A 20 -2.06 10.48 35.61
C ALA A 20 -3.55 10.17 35.35
N LEU A 21 -4.42 10.97 35.97
CA LEU A 21 -5.87 10.91 35.87
C LEU A 21 -6.37 12.07 35.00
N GLU A 22 -5.70 12.34 33.86
CA GLU A 22 -5.94 13.57 33.09
C GLU A 22 -6.50 13.44 31.68
N PHE A 23 -6.57 12.27 31.02
CA PHE A 23 -7.13 12.22 29.64
C PHE A 23 -8.02 11.01 29.37
N TYR A 24 -9.09 10.88 30.16
CA TYR A 24 -10.22 10.00 29.86
C TYR A 24 -11.40 10.82 29.34
N THR A 25 -11.68 10.75 28.03
CA THR A 25 -12.93 11.27 27.44
C THR A 25 -13.69 10.12 26.80
N GLU A 26 -14.80 9.71 27.43
CA GLU A 26 -15.81 8.91 26.76
C GLU A 26 -16.64 9.82 25.86
N GLN A 27 -16.72 9.47 24.57
CA GLN A 27 -17.67 10.09 23.65
C GLN A 27 -18.59 9.01 23.05
N ASN A 28 -19.88 9.33 23.02
CA ASN A 28 -20.85 8.56 22.26
C ASN A 28 -20.84 9.08 20.83
N VAL A 29 -20.48 8.23 19.88
CA VAL A 29 -20.59 8.55 18.45
C VAL A 29 -21.97 8.11 17.97
N THR A 30 -22.81 9.07 17.60
CA THR A 30 -24.11 8.81 16.99
C THR A 30 -23.99 8.83 15.47
N SER A 31 -24.48 7.78 14.80
CA SER A 31 -24.49 7.66 13.34
C SER A 31 -25.07 8.92 12.66
N SER A 32 -24.36 9.45 11.66
CA SER A 32 -24.75 10.64 10.89
C SER A 32 -25.94 10.39 9.97
N THR A 33 -26.31 9.12 9.74
CA THR A 33 -27.30 8.71 8.74
C THR A 33 -28.75 8.72 9.25
N GLY A 34 -28.98 9.07 10.52
CA GLY A 34 -30.31 9.15 11.12
C GLY A 34 -31.08 7.82 11.15
N ARG A 35 -30.42 6.71 10.77
CA ARG A 35 -30.93 5.35 10.88
C ARG A 35 -30.08 4.63 11.93
N THR A 36 -30.81 4.00 12.86
CA THR A 36 -30.38 3.17 14.00
C THR A 36 -29.80 3.89 15.23
N SER A 37 -30.45 3.62 16.37
CA SER A 37 -30.03 4.02 17.72
C SER A 37 -29.07 2.97 18.30
N GLY A 38 -27.79 3.08 17.97
CA GLY A 38 -26.71 2.45 18.74
C GLY A 38 -25.82 3.53 19.34
N SER A 39 -25.20 3.25 20.49
CA SER A 39 -24.21 4.14 21.11
C SER A 39 -22.84 3.48 21.02
N CYS A 40 -22.07 3.80 19.99
CA CYS A 40 -20.67 3.41 19.90
C CYS A 40 -19.86 4.20 20.94
N ARG A 41 -19.16 3.51 21.84
CA ARG A 41 -18.35 4.14 22.91
C ARG A 41 -16.88 4.16 22.51
N VAL A 42 -16.29 5.35 22.52
CA VAL A 42 -14.88 5.56 22.14
C VAL A 42 -14.10 6.04 23.35
N ALA A 43 -12.96 5.42 23.64
CA ALA A 43 -12.04 5.83 24.71
C ALA A 43 -10.63 6.10 24.17
N TYR A 44 -9.94 7.05 24.80
CA TYR A 44 -8.62 7.55 24.40
C TYR A 44 -7.55 7.15 25.43
N LEU A 45 -6.40 6.68 24.98
CA LEU A 45 -5.22 6.42 25.81
C LEU A 45 -3.99 7.12 25.21
N HIS A 46 -3.40 8.03 25.99
CA HIS A 46 -2.20 8.80 25.64
C HIS A 46 -0.91 8.29 26.31
N ALA A 47 -0.96 7.17 27.05
CA ALA A 47 0.19 6.62 27.76
C ALA A 47 -0.06 5.16 28.17
N PRO A 48 1.01 4.37 28.45
CA PRO A 48 0.88 3.03 29.01
C PRO A 48 0.33 3.12 30.44
N THR A 49 -0.99 3.11 30.54
CA THR A 49 -1.71 2.93 31.81
C THR A 49 -2.21 1.49 31.88
N ASN A 50 -2.29 0.95 33.10
CA ASN A 50 -2.91 -0.35 33.34
C ASN A 50 -4.42 -0.24 33.11
N PHE A 51 -4.84 -0.32 31.86
CA PHE A 51 -6.23 -0.20 31.44
C PHE A 51 -6.81 -1.58 31.15
N SER A 52 -8.01 -1.87 31.69
CA SER A 52 -8.68 -3.14 31.41
C SER A 52 -9.27 -3.11 30.00
N LEU A 53 -8.50 -3.61 29.05
CA LEU A 53 -8.87 -3.71 27.64
C LEU A 53 -10.11 -4.59 27.40
N GLY A 54 -10.50 -5.44 28.37
CA GLY A 54 -11.64 -6.36 28.27
C GLY A 54 -13.02 -5.71 28.13
N ASN A 55 -13.12 -4.39 28.25
CA ASN A 55 -14.34 -3.61 28.02
C ASN A 55 -14.44 -3.06 26.58
N PHE A 56 -13.47 -3.36 25.71
CA PHE A 56 -13.40 -2.85 24.34
C PHE A 56 -13.40 -4.00 23.35
N ASP A 57 -14.20 -3.86 22.30
CA ASP A 57 -14.26 -4.79 21.18
C ASP A 57 -13.08 -4.59 20.21
N TYR A 58 -12.49 -3.37 20.19
CA TYR A 58 -11.47 -2.97 19.21
C TYR A 58 -10.39 -2.06 19.82
N VAL A 59 -9.16 -2.17 19.33
CA VAL A 59 -8.05 -1.23 19.59
C VAL A 59 -7.57 -0.63 18.28
N LEU A 60 -7.58 0.69 18.15
CA LEU A 60 -7.04 1.46 17.04
C LEU A 60 -5.68 2.05 17.42
N THR A 61 -4.69 1.91 16.55
CA THR A 61 -3.32 2.40 16.73
C THR A 61 -3.08 3.70 15.95
N ASN A 62 -1.95 4.36 16.18
CA ASN A 62 -1.48 5.53 15.42
C ASN A 62 -1.46 5.38 13.90
N ASN A 63 -1.19 4.16 13.44
CA ASN A 63 -1.15 3.86 12.02
C ASN A 63 -2.56 3.73 11.43
N LEU A 64 -3.59 4.02 12.22
CA LEU A 64 -5.01 3.77 11.93
C LEU A 64 -5.28 2.28 11.62
N SER A 65 -4.33 1.42 11.97
CA SER A 65 -4.50 -0.02 12.02
C SER A 65 -5.21 -0.39 13.31
N TRP A 66 -6.07 -1.40 13.27
CA TRP A 66 -6.84 -1.80 14.43
C TRP A 66 -6.94 -3.30 14.59
N VAL A 67 -7.14 -3.74 15.84
CA VAL A 67 -7.16 -5.15 16.23
C VAL A 67 -8.41 -5.40 17.07
N PRO A 68 -9.23 -6.42 16.76
CA PRO A 68 -10.27 -6.90 17.66
C PRO A 68 -9.66 -7.31 18.99
N PHE A 69 -10.26 -6.86 20.09
CA PHE A 69 -9.80 -7.16 21.43
C PHE A 69 -10.84 -8.01 22.16
N GLY A 70 -10.38 -9.07 22.84
CA GLY A 70 -11.23 -10.05 23.50
C GLY A 70 -11.64 -11.21 22.59
N GLN A 71 -11.31 -12.44 22.99
CA GLN A 71 -11.70 -13.63 22.26
C GLN A 71 -13.22 -13.90 22.46
N THR A 72 -13.92 -14.27 21.39
CA THR A 72 -15.17 -15.06 21.36
C THR A 72 -16.53 -14.42 21.66
N LYS A 73 -16.70 -13.10 21.82
CA LYS A 73 -18.06 -12.51 21.96
C LYS A 73 -18.64 -12.03 20.63
N GLN A 74 -19.93 -12.32 20.39
CA GLN A 74 -20.73 -11.59 19.42
C GLN A 74 -20.70 -10.11 19.78
N ILE A 75 -20.05 -9.31 18.92
CA ILE A 75 -19.88 -7.87 19.08
C ILE A 75 -21.28 -7.25 18.99
N THR A 76 -21.82 -6.83 20.12
CA THR A 76 -23.22 -6.39 20.26
C THR A 76 -23.35 -4.95 20.73
N GLN A 77 -22.26 -4.30 21.18
CA GLN A 77 -22.30 -2.96 21.76
C GLN A 77 -21.26 -1.95 21.22
N GLY A 78 -20.33 -2.34 20.33
CA GLY A 78 -19.47 -1.40 19.59
C GLY A 78 -18.63 -0.47 20.46
N THR A 79 -17.70 -1.05 21.22
CA THR A 79 -16.75 -0.30 22.06
C THR A 79 -15.37 -0.25 21.40
N VAL A 80 -14.84 0.96 21.15
CA VAL A 80 -13.56 1.20 20.46
C VAL A 80 -12.57 1.91 21.37
N LEU A 81 -11.38 1.35 21.52
CA LEU A 81 -10.25 1.96 22.21
C LEU A 81 -9.29 2.56 21.20
N VAL A 82 -8.80 3.77 21.45
CA VAL A 82 -7.80 4.44 20.63
C VAL A 82 -6.52 4.58 21.44
N HIS A 83 -5.43 4.00 20.94
CA HIS A 83 -4.08 4.14 21.48
C HIS A 83 -3.28 5.13 20.63
N ILE A 84 -2.82 6.21 21.26
CA ILE A 84 -2.06 7.27 20.59
C ILE A 84 -0.62 7.31 21.12
N ASP A 85 0.36 6.81 20.35
CA ASP A 85 1.80 6.94 20.65
C ASP A 85 2.41 8.22 20.02
N GLU A 86 2.37 9.33 20.74
CA GLU A 86 3.34 10.45 20.68
C GLU A 86 3.85 11.07 19.36
N VAL A 87 3.35 10.78 18.15
CA VAL A 87 3.84 11.50 16.95
C VAL A 87 2.73 11.91 16.00
N GLU A 88 2.23 13.11 16.23
CA GLU A 88 1.33 13.83 15.33
C GLU A 88 2.16 14.65 14.33
N PHE A 89 1.96 14.41 13.04
CA PHE A 89 2.57 15.20 11.98
C PHE A 89 1.48 15.91 11.17
N SER A 90 1.75 17.16 10.81
CA SER A 90 0.97 17.91 9.82
C SER A 90 1.83 18.09 8.58
N LEU A 91 1.32 17.68 7.42
CA LEU A 91 1.90 18.08 6.15
C LEU A 91 1.57 19.56 5.87
N PRO A 92 2.47 20.32 5.21
CA PRO A 92 2.16 21.68 4.77
C PRO A 92 0.85 21.69 3.98
N THR A 93 -0.10 22.52 4.41
CA THR A 93 -1.43 22.65 3.78
C THR A 93 -1.37 23.27 2.38
N ASP A 94 -0.27 23.94 2.05
CA ASP A 94 -0.11 24.83 0.90
C ASP A 94 0.38 24.13 -0.39
N THR A 95 0.49 22.80 -0.41
CA THR A 95 0.82 22.06 -1.65
C THR A 95 -0.43 21.55 -2.37
N SER A 96 -1.59 21.59 -1.71
CA SER A 96 -2.81 20.94 -2.19
C SER A 96 -3.61 21.74 -3.21
N ASP A 97 -3.43 23.06 -3.30
CA ASP A 97 -4.02 23.89 -4.36
C ASP A 97 -3.13 23.98 -5.62
N THR A 98 -1.84 23.61 -5.53
CA THR A 98 -0.88 23.68 -6.64
C THR A 98 -0.60 22.35 -7.33
N LYS A 99 -0.77 21.18 -6.67
CA LYS A 99 -0.62 19.89 -7.39
C LYS A 99 -1.69 19.67 -8.47
N GLY A 100 -2.84 20.34 -8.35
CA GLY A 100 -3.86 20.43 -9.41
C GLY A 100 -3.55 21.48 -10.50
N GLN A 101 -2.54 22.33 -10.29
CA GLN A 101 -2.07 23.37 -11.20
C GLN A 101 -0.57 23.23 -11.48
N GLY A 102 -0.21 22.21 -12.26
CA GLY A 102 0.88 22.23 -13.25
C GLY A 102 2.15 23.06 -13.02
N GLU A 103 2.73 23.09 -11.81
CA GLU A 103 4.09 23.59 -11.66
C GLU A 103 5.05 22.54 -12.23
N SER A 104 5.91 22.94 -13.17
CA SER A 104 6.84 22.02 -13.79
C SER A 104 8.05 21.77 -12.87
N VAL A 105 8.75 20.64 -13.07
CA VAL A 105 10.00 20.34 -12.35
C VAL A 105 11.03 21.46 -12.57
N GLU A 106 11.00 22.13 -13.73
CA GLU A 106 11.83 23.28 -14.04
C GLU A 106 11.52 24.51 -13.18
N ASP A 107 10.24 24.81 -12.93
CA ASP A 107 9.85 25.92 -12.06
C ASP A 107 10.29 25.67 -10.61
N LEU A 108 10.17 24.42 -10.14
CA LEU A 108 10.74 24.00 -8.86
C LEU A 108 12.27 24.18 -8.83
N LEU A 109 12.98 23.79 -9.90
CA LEU A 109 14.45 23.91 -10.00
C LEU A 109 14.91 25.37 -9.85
N LEU A 110 14.15 26.32 -10.41
CA LEU A 110 14.46 27.74 -10.33
C LEU A 110 14.35 28.30 -8.91
N ARG A 111 13.52 27.72 -8.04
CA ARG A 111 13.32 28.18 -6.66
C ARG A 111 14.33 27.58 -5.67
N LYS A 112 14.97 26.46 -6.03
CA LYS A 112 16.00 25.78 -5.23
C LYS A 112 17.40 26.37 -5.48
N ASN A 113 17.64 27.55 -4.93
CA ASN A 113 18.87 28.32 -5.15
C ASN A 113 20.01 28.02 -4.17
N ASN A 114 19.76 27.26 -3.10
CA ASN A 114 20.79 26.79 -2.18
C ASN A 114 21.10 25.31 -2.40
N PHE A 115 22.36 24.92 -2.21
CA PHE A 115 22.81 23.55 -2.45
C PHE A 115 22.34 22.57 -1.36
N VAL A 116 22.82 22.74 -0.13
CA VAL A 116 22.56 21.80 0.98
C VAL A 116 22.33 22.53 2.30
N SER A 117 21.36 22.07 3.08
CA SER A 117 21.17 22.43 4.49
C SER A 117 21.57 21.28 5.41
N LEU A 118 21.89 21.57 6.66
CA LEU A 118 22.07 20.55 7.69
C LEU A 118 21.09 20.81 8.83
N LEU A 119 20.31 19.80 9.18
CA LEU A 119 19.42 19.84 10.33
C LEU A 119 19.93 18.88 11.40
N PHE A 120 20.32 19.44 12.53
CA PHE A 120 20.69 18.71 13.73
C PHE A 120 19.50 18.63 14.70
N PRO A 121 19.45 17.64 15.60
CA PRO A 121 18.44 17.58 16.64
C PRO A 121 18.47 18.79 17.58
N ALA A 122 17.37 18.98 18.32
CA ALA A 122 17.26 20.07 19.28
C ALA A 122 18.42 20.06 20.29
N VAL A 123 18.96 21.26 20.57
CA VAL A 123 19.99 21.46 21.58
C VAL A 123 19.28 21.71 22.91
N GLU A 124 19.19 20.67 23.73
CA GLU A 124 18.51 20.73 25.03
C GLU A 124 19.38 21.44 26.08
N GLU A 125 20.69 21.19 26.04
CA GLU A 125 21.65 21.76 26.97
C GLU A 125 22.96 22.13 26.25
N LEU A 126 23.51 23.29 26.62
CA LEU A 126 24.80 23.78 26.13
C LEU A 126 25.84 23.71 27.25
N SER A 127 27.06 23.33 26.88
CA SER A 127 28.22 23.37 27.74
C SER A 127 28.64 24.82 28.01
N PHE A 128 29.56 25.01 28.95
CA PHE A 128 30.15 26.33 29.22
C PHE A 128 30.88 26.92 27.99
N SER A 129 31.31 26.09 27.03
CA SER A 129 31.91 26.52 25.76
C SER A 129 30.89 26.74 24.64
N GLY A 130 29.58 26.57 24.90
CA GLY A 130 28.53 26.74 23.90
C GLY A 130 28.33 25.53 22.99
N GLU A 131 28.74 24.34 23.42
CA GLU A 131 28.57 23.09 22.66
C GLU A 131 27.41 22.24 23.20
N PRO A 132 26.63 21.54 22.36
CA PRO A 132 25.58 20.63 22.82
C PRO A 132 26.13 19.51 23.71
N THR A 133 25.62 19.37 24.94
CA THR A 133 26.10 18.34 25.89
C THR A 133 25.42 16.98 25.70
N ASN A 134 24.25 16.96 25.06
CA ASN A 134 23.42 15.78 24.87
C ASN A 134 23.72 15.01 23.56
N TRP A 135 24.58 15.54 22.69
CA TRP A 135 24.87 14.92 21.39
C TRP A 135 25.93 13.81 21.47
N PRO A 136 25.73 12.68 20.75
CA PRO A 136 26.78 11.71 20.50
C PRO A 136 28.02 12.33 19.84
N LYS A 137 29.18 11.70 20.04
CA LYS A 137 30.46 12.18 19.49
C LYS A 137 30.44 12.25 17.96
N GLU A 138 29.72 11.34 17.34
CA GLU A 138 29.51 11.25 15.89
C GLU A 138 28.83 12.52 15.37
N TRP A 139 27.79 13.01 16.06
CA TRP A 139 27.07 14.22 15.66
C TRP A 139 27.94 15.47 15.86
N MET A 140 28.68 15.53 16.97
CA MET A 140 29.65 16.60 17.21
C MET A 140 30.75 16.66 16.15
N ASN A 141 31.22 15.51 15.67
CA ASN A 141 32.19 15.43 14.58
C ASN A 141 31.61 16.00 13.28
N ILE A 142 30.37 15.61 12.92
CA ILE A 142 29.69 16.12 11.73
C ILE A 142 29.46 17.63 11.84
N TYR A 143 28.99 18.11 12.99
CA TYR A 143 28.79 19.55 13.26
C TYR A 143 30.09 20.34 13.11
N THR A 144 31.18 19.84 13.67
CA THR A 144 32.50 20.51 13.58
C THR A 144 32.98 20.61 12.14
N GLN A 145 32.83 19.54 11.36
CA GLN A 145 33.14 19.56 9.92
C GLN A 145 32.25 20.57 9.18
N ALA A 146 30.95 20.57 9.44
CA ALA A 146 29.99 21.46 8.78
C ALA A 146 30.20 22.94 9.11
N ALA A 147 30.51 23.27 10.37
CA ALA A 147 30.78 24.63 10.82
C ALA A 147 32.10 25.18 10.26
N ALA A 148 33.07 24.30 9.96
CA ALA A 148 34.35 24.67 9.36
C ALA A 148 34.32 24.76 7.83
N HIS A 149 33.32 24.17 7.17
CA HIS A 149 33.29 24.06 5.71
C HIS A 149 32.54 25.25 5.06
N PRO A 150 33.13 25.95 4.07
CA PRO A 150 32.55 27.16 3.49
C PRO A 150 31.16 27.01 2.87
N GLU A 151 30.86 25.85 2.26
CA GLU A 151 29.54 25.60 1.63
C GLU A 151 28.42 25.30 2.64
N THR A 152 28.74 25.01 3.90
CA THR A 152 27.75 24.53 4.89
C THR A 152 27.65 25.39 6.14
N ALA A 153 28.68 26.18 6.47
CA ALA A 153 28.76 26.92 7.73
C ALA A 153 27.57 27.87 7.98
N GLU A 154 27.00 28.47 6.94
CA GLU A 154 25.83 29.36 7.03
C GLU A 154 24.47 28.65 6.85
N HIS A 155 24.48 27.32 6.75
CA HIS A 155 23.32 26.50 6.39
C HIS A 155 23.01 25.41 7.42
N ILE A 156 23.44 25.64 8.67
CA ILE A 156 23.18 24.76 9.81
C ILE A 156 21.93 25.23 10.55
N PHE A 157 21.03 24.28 10.80
CA PHE A 157 19.78 24.44 11.52
C PHE A 157 19.72 23.45 12.68
N PHE A 158 19.00 23.82 13.73
CA PHE A 158 18.74 22.98 14.89
C PHE A 158 17.23 22.77 14.98
N ASP A 159 16.81 21.52 15.16
CA ASP A 159 15.41 21.17 15.30
C ASP A 159 14.83 21.76 16.59
N GLU A 160 13.51 21.88 16.62
CA GLU A 160 12.77 22.27 17.82
C GLU A 160 12.42 21.02 18.64
N SER A 161 12.15 21.18 19.94
CA SER A 161 11.67 20.03 20.72
C SER A 161 10.27 19.59 20.24
N PRO A 162 9.90 18.31 20.41
CA PRO A 162 8.57 17.80 20.05
C PRO A 162 7.40 18.52 20.74
N GLU A 163 7.66 19.25 21.83
CA GLU A 163 6.69 20.04 22.58
C GLU A 163 6.55 21.48 22.05
N ALA A 164 7.40 21.90 21.12
CA ALA A 164 7.32 23.23 20.52
C ALA A 164 6.03 23.39 19.69
N ALA A 165 5.54 24.63 19.61
CA ALA A 165 4.35 24.96 18.83
C ALA A 165 4.55 24.60 17.35
N VAL A 166 3.52 24.02 16.71
CA VAL A 166 3.57 23.56 15.31
C VAL A 166 4.01 24.69 14.37
N GLU A 167 3.55 25.93 14.56
CA GLU A 167 3.95 27.05 13.69
C GLU A 167 5.45 27.34 13.77
N ARG A 168 6.08 27.15 14.94
CA ARG A 168 7.52 27.33 15.12
C ARG A 168 8.30 26.26 14.38
N ARG A 169 7.91 24.98 14.54
CA ARG A 169 8.52 23.86 13.80
C ARG A 169 8.39 24.03 12.30
N MET A 170 7.19 24.37 11.81
CA MET A 170 6.96 24.61 10.38
C MET A 170 7.76 25.80 9.86
N SER A 171 7.89 26.88 10.63
CA SER A 171 8.73 28.02 10.26
C SER A 171 10.22 27.66 10.21
N LEU A 172 10.70 26.73 11.04
CA LEU A 172 12.05 26.20 10.95
C LEU A 172 12.22 25.38 9.68
N TYR A 173 11.37 24.37 9.44
CA TYR A 173 11.48 23.50 8.28
C TYR A 173 11.36 24.25 6.96
N LYS A 174 10.52 25.29 6.90
CA LYS A 174 10.47 26.18 5.74
C LYS A 174 11.84 26.81 5.46
N ARG A 175 12.50 27.37 6.48
CA ARG A 175 13.85 27.97 6.32
C ARG A 175 14.91 26.93 5.96
N ALA A 176 14.82 25.74 6.54
CA ALA A 176 15.79 24.67 6.31
C ALA A 176 15.62 24.00 4.93
N PHE A 177 14.42 23.96 4.35
CA PHE A 177 14.15 23.12 3.17
C PHE A 177 13.69 23.91 1.93
N GLU A 178 12.82 24.92 2.05
CA GLU A 178 12.12 25.55 0.91
C GLU A 178 13.06 25.93 -0.24
N ARG A 179 14.25 26.44 0.06
CA ARG A 179 15.24 26.92 -0.92
C ARG A 179 16.37 25.95 -1.25
N TYR A 180 16.42 24.80 -0.59
CA TYR A 180 17.54 23.86 -0.67
C TYR A 180 17.23 22.66 -1.57
N ARG A 181 18.22 22.25 -2.37
CA ARG A 181 18.15 21.04 -3.21
C ARG A 181 18.27 19.78 -2.37
N PHE A 182 19.24 19.76 -1.45
CA PHE A 182 19.50 18.67 -0.52
C PHE A 182 19.39 19.13 0.94
N THR A 183 19.14 18.20 1.85
CA THR A 183 19.30 18.43 3.29
C THR A 183 19.93 17.23 3.97
N ILE A 184 20.91 17.42 4.83
CA ILE A 184 21.45 16.38 5.70
C ILE A 184 20.69 16.44 7.02
N ILE A 185 19.97 15.37 7.34
CA ILE A 185 19.18 15.25 8.57
C ILE A 185 19.89 14.27 9.49
N LEU A 186 20.25 14.74 10.67
CA LEU A 186 20.68 13.87 11.76
C LEU A 186 19.48 13.58 12.64
N ASP A 187 19.16 12.30 12.80
CA ASP A 187 17.98 11.82 13.50
C ASP A 187 18.34 10.80 14.60
N ASP A 188 17.46 10.63 15.58
CA ASP A 188 17.65 9.70 16.69
C ASP A 188 17.57 8.25 16.21
N ARG A 189 18.71 7.54 16.33
CA ARG A 189 18.85 6.11 16.03
C ARG A 189 17.93 5.20 16.82
N ARG A 190 17.17 5.67 17.80
CA ARG A 190 16.14 4.89 18.51
C ARG A 190 14.79 4.88 17.77
N ARG A 191 14.56 5.80 16.82
CA ARG A 191 13.32 5.93 16.04
C ARG A 191 13.39 5.27 14.66
N ARG A 192 14.15 4.18 14.50
CA ARG A 192 14.46 3.57 13.19
C ARG A 192 13.26 3.04 12.40
N ASP A 193 12.13 2.84 13.06
CA ASP A 193 10.94 2.23 12.45
C ASP A 193 9.96 3.25 11.86
N PHE A 194 10.21 4.56 12.02
CA PHE A 194 9.29 5.63 11.61
C PHE A 194 10.00 6.75 10.84
N LEU A 195 9.28 7.39 9.91
CA LEU A 195 9.73 8.63 9.28
C LEU A 195 9.62 9.78 10.30
N SER A 196 10.69 10.57 10.47
CA SER A 196 10.65 11.76 11.33
C SER A 196 9.92 12.94 10.70
N GLU A 197 9.50 13.89 11.54
CA GLU A 197 8.85 15.14 11.09
C GLU A 197 9.73 15.90 10.11
N ALA A 198 11.03 15.99 10.42
CA ALA A 198 12.03 16.61 9.56
C ALA A 198 12.11 15.95 8.18
N MET A 199 12.15 14.62 8.12
CA MET A 199 12.19 13.86 6.87
C MET A 199 10.93 14.12 6.02
N ILE A 200 9.76 14.02 6.64
CA ILE A 200 8.47 14.26 5.98
C ILE A 200 8.40 15.69 5.43
N ASN A 201 8.85 16.69 6.21
CA ASN A 201 8.83 18.09 5.79
C ASN A 201 9.88 18.39 4.71
N ALA A 202 11.06 17.77 4.76
CA ALA A 202 12.06 17.90 3.69
C ALA A 202 11.47 17.44 2.35
N LEU A 203 10.82 16.27 2.34
CA LEU A 203 10.08 15.79 1.18
C LEU A 203 9.01 16.80 0.78
N ALA A 204 8.20 17.31 1.72
CA ALA A 204 7.05 18.17 1.42
C ALA A 204 7.44 19.50 0.76
N TRP A 205 8.66 19.97 1.02
CA TRP A 205 9.25 21.12 0.37
C TRP A 205 10.05 20.78 -0.90
N HIS A 206 10.01 19.53 -1.39
CA HIS A 206 10.80 19.05 -2.54
C HIS A 206 12.32 19.19 -2.34
N THR A 207 12.80 18.93 -1.12
CA THR A 207 14.24 18.87 -0.79
C THR A 207 14.64 17.42 -0.61
N VAL A 208 15.71 16.98 -1.29
CA VAL A 208 16.22 15.61 -1.23
C VAL A 208 16.92 15.36 0.11
N PRO A 209 16.34 14.54 1.01
CA PRO A 209 16.94 14.29 2.29
C PRO A 209 18.09 13.28 2.17
N ALA A 210 19.16 13.57 2.89
CA ALA A 210 20.24 12.68 3.23
C ALA A 210 20.14 12.36 4.73
N TYR A 211 20.13 11.10 5.16
CA TYR A 211 19.78 10.74 6.54
C TYR A 211 20.66 9.61 7.11
N ASN A 212 20.77 9.59 8.45
CA ASN A 212 21.57 8.63 9.24
C ASN A 212 20.77 7.45 9.83
N GLY A 213 19.46 7.34 9.56
CA GLY A 213 18.56 6.27 10.02
C GLY A 213 18.48 5.07 9.05
N TYR A 214 18.09 3.86 9.49
CA TYR A 214 18.30 2.60 8.76
C TYR A 214 17.11 2.09 7.89
N TYR A 215 17.42 1.78 6.62
CA TYR A 215 17.06 0.66 5.72
C TYR A 215 15.62 0.31 5.30
N ARG A 216 14.58 0.32 6.16
CA ARG A 216 13.24 -0.15 5.72
C ARG A 216 12.53 0.84 4.80
N VAL A 217 12.83 2.12 5.00
CA VAL A 217 12.34 3.23 4.18
C VAL A 217 13.11 3.30 2.86
N SER A 218 14.41 3.00 2.86
CA SER A 218 15.23 3.02 1.64
C SER A 218 14.93 1.89 0.66
N THR A 219 14.36 0.75 1.06
CA THR A 219 13.92 -0.24 0.06
C THR A 219 12.71 0.23 -0.74
N MET A 220 11.84 1.04 -0.14
CA MET A 220 10.74 1.71 -0.85
C MET A 220 11.26 2.93 -1.65
N PHE A 221 12.30 3.61 -1.15
CA PHE A 221 12.68 4.96 -1.58
C PHE A 221 14.17 5.11 -1.97
N ALA A 222 14.82 4.03 -2.42
CA ALA A 222 16.28 3.94 -2.60
C ALA A 222 16.87 5.08 -3.44
N ASN A 223 16.10 5.56 -4.41
CA ASN A 223 16.52 6.60 -5.35
C ASN A 223 16.00 8.00 -4.97
N ALA A 224 15.29 8.16 -3.86
CA ALA A 224 14.67 9.42 -3.44
C ALA A 224 15.35 10.06 -2.22
N VAL A 225 16.28 9.33 -1.61
CA VAL A 225 16.91 9.63 -0.33
C VAL A 225 18.36 9.14 -0.36
N ALA A 226 19.30 9.93 0.15
CA ALA A 226 20.69 9.47 0.35
C ALA A 226 20.89 8.96 1.78
N ALA A 227 21.49 7.79 1.97
CA ALA A 227 21.85 7.31 3.30
C ALA A 227 23.34 7.57 3.58
N PHE A 228 23.71 7.86 4.83
CA PHE A 228 25.11 7.97 5.23
C PHE A 228 25.38 7.30 6.58
N ASN A 229 26.64 6.89 6.76
CA ASN A 229 27.10 6.31 8.02
C ASN A 229 27.80 7.39 8.86
N GLU A 230 27.14 7.84 9.94
CA GLU A 230 27.69 8.86 10.85
C GLU A 230 29.01 8.44 11.53
N THR A 231 29.29 7.14 11.67
CA THR A 231 30.52 6.66 12.33
C THR A 231 31.76 6.84 11.44
N HIS A 232 31.59 6.86 10.12
CA HIS A 232 32.68 7.03 9.15
C HIS A 232 32.40 8.21 8.20
N PHE A 233 31.72 9.24 8.71
CA PHE A 233 31.30 10.37 7.91
C PHE A 233 32.44 11.36 7.66
N GLU A 234 32.65 11.70 6.39
CA GLU A 234 33.55 12.74 5.92
C GLU A 234 32.74 13.67 5.01
N LEU A 235 32.61 14.92 5.43
CA LEU A 235 31.70 15.87 4.81
C LEU A 235 32.09 16.17 3.35
N GLY A 236 33.38 16.34 3.04
CA GLY A 236 33.83 16.68 1.69
C GLY A 236 33.43 15.63 0.67
N SER A 237 33.78 14.37 0.90
CA SER A 237 33.38 13.23 0.05
C SER A 237 31.86 13.09 -0.07
N PHE A 238 31.12 13.42 0.99
CA PHE A 238 29.66 13.37 0.94
C PHE A 238 29.05 14.51 0.12
N LEU A 239 29.63 15.72 0.19
CA LEU A 239 29.23 16.83 -0.68
C LEU A 239 29.52 16.53 -2.15
N ASP A 240 30.65 15.88 -2.46
CA ASP A 240 30.97 15.42 -3.82
C ASP A 240 29.90 14.45 -4.36
N LEU A 241 29.44 13.51 -3.52
CA LEU A 241 28.32 12.62 -3.87
C LEU A 241 27.03 13.40 -4.16
N LEU A 242 26.71 14.41 -3.34
CA LEU A 242 25.51 15.24 -3.56
C LEU A 242 25.62 16.07 -4.86
N HIS A 243 26.80 16.59 -5.19
CA HIS A 243 27.07 17.27 -6.46
C HIS A 243 26.90 16.33 -7.66
N ASP A 244 27.27 15.06 -7.53
CA ASP A 244 27.01 14.05 -8.56
C ASP A 244 25.51 13.72 -8.70
N LEU A 245 24.80 13.58 -7.59
CA LEU A 245 23.34 13.39 -7.57
C LEU A 245 22.58 14.59 -8.13
N GLU A 246 23.11 15.81 -7.99
CA GLU A 246 22.51 17.02 -8.54
C GLU A 246 22.32 16.94 -10.06
N LYS A 247 23.24 16.25 -10.76
CA LYS A 247 23.14 16.01 -12.21
C LYS A 247 21.89 15.22 -12.59
N GLN A 248 21.30 14.51 -11.64
CA GLN A 248 20.09 13.68 -11.79
C GLN A 248 18.87 14.30 -11.08
N MET A 249 18.91 15.57 -10.68
CA MET A 249 17.88 16.18 -9.81
C MET A 249 16.44 16.03 -10.35
N LYS A 250 16.23 16.15 -11.67
CA LYS A 250 14.91 15.94 -12.28
C LYS A 250 14.35 14.54 -12.00
N PHE A 251 15.21 13.52 -12.08
CA PHE A 251 14.84 12.14 -11.79
C PHE A 251 14.56 11.97 -10.30
N LEU A 252 15.45 12.47 -9.42
CA LEU A 252 15.27 12.40 -7.97
C LEU A 252 13.94 13.04 -7.51
N TRP A 253 13.59 14.20 -8.06
CA TRP A 253 12.32 14.86 -7.73
C TRP A 253 11.08 14.17 -8.26
N SER A 254 11.19 13.47 -9.39
CA SER A 254 10.09 12.60 -9.84
C SER A 254 9.82 11.48 -8.84
N TYR A 255 10.86 10.92 -8.22
CA TYR A 255 10.72 9.97 -7.12
C TYR A 255 10.16 10.62 -5.85
N GLN A 256 10.59 11.84 -5.51
CA GLN A 256 10.05 12.54 -4.34
C GLN A 256 8.57 12.87 -4.47
N ASP A 257 8.09 13.28 -5.66
CA ASP A 257 6.67 13.60 -5.84
C ASP A 257 5.78 12.37 -5.59
N MET A 258 6.26 11.20 -6.00
CA MET A 258 5.64 9.92 -5.66
C MET A 258 5.61 9.67 -4.15
N LEU A 259 6.72 9.88 -3.44
CA LEU A 259 6.77 9.72 -1.98
C LEU A 259 5.73 10.59 -1.31
N LEU A 260 5.65 11.83 -1.77
CA LEU A 260 4.69 12.79 -1.28
C LEU A 260 3.28 12.30 -1.50
N ASP A 261 2.92 11.77 -2.67
CA ASP A 261 1.58 11.25 -2.88
C ASP A 261 1.25 10.14 -1.86
N VAL A 262 2.13 9.19 -1.59
CA VAL A 262 1.90 8.14 -0.57
C VAL A 262 1.77 8.74 0.84
N LEU A 263 2.59 9.74 1.17
CA LEU A 263 2.51 10.42 2.47
C LEU A 263 1.23 11.25 2.61
N TYR A 264 0.85 12.02 1.59
CA TYR A 264 -0.40 12.79 1.57
C TYR A 264 -1.61 11.87 1.56
N TYR A 265 -1.59 10.74 0.85
CA TYR A 265 -2.66 9.75 0.92
C TYR A 265 -2.92 9.37 2.37
N ARG A 266 -1.88 9.17 3.17
CA ARG A 266 -2.03 8.80 4.57
C ARG A 266 -2.28 9.96 5.53
N TYR A 267 -1.68 11.13 5.27
CA TYR A 267 -1.54 12.24 6.22
C TYR A 267 -2.09 13.58 5.69
N ASN A 268 -2.97 13.59 4.69
CA ASN A 268 -3.58 14.82 4.13
C ASN A 268 -4.44 15.62 5.14
N GLN A 269 -4.81 15.03 6.27
CA GLN A 269 -5.62 15.66 7.31
C GLN A 269 -4.98 15.54 8.70
N PRO A 270 -5.23 16.49 9.61
CA PRO A 270 -4.82 16.40 11.01
C PRO A 270 -5.26 15.07 11.62
N PHE A 271 -4.44 14.51 12.52
CA PHE A 271 -4.71 13.20 13.12
C PHE A 271 -6.12 13.09 13.73
N PRO A 272 -6.66 14.09 14.45
CA PRO A 272 -8.03 14.02 14.97
C PRO A 272 -9.09 13.81 13.88
N VAL A 273 -8.97 14.50 12.74
CA VAL A 273 -9.91 14.36 11.62
C VAL A 273 -9.86 12.94 11.05
N ARG A 274 -8.65 12.39 10.90
CA ARG A 274 -8.45 11.03 10.39
C ARG A 274 -9.01 9.99 11.33
N LEU A 275 -8.65 10.11 12.59
CA LEU A 275 -9.11 9.26 13.66
C LEU A 275 -10.64 9.21 13.72
N TRP A 276 -11.29 10.36 13.80
CA TRP A 276 -12.75 10.43 13.93
C TRP A 276 -13.48 9.85 12.72
N SER A 277 -12.94 10.06 11.51
CA SER A 277 -13.53 9.46 10.32
C SER A 277 -13.39 7.94 10.26
N THR A 278 -12.27 7.40 10.73
CA THR A 278 -12.10 5.95 10.87
C THR A 278 -13.07 5.41 11.92
N VAL A 279 -13.14 6.03 13.09
CA VAL A 279 -14.02 5.64 14.19
C VAL A 279 -15.49 5.66 13.78
N GLU A 280 -15.98 6.72 13.13
CA GLU A 280 -17.37 6.79 12.64
C GLU A 280 -17.69 5.65 11.67
N THR A 281 -16.79 5.38 10.71
CA THR A 281 -16.98 4.30 9.73
C THR A 281 -16.94 2.91 10.39
N LEU A 282 -16.13 2.74 11.43
CA LEU A 282 -16.11 1.54 12.25
C LEU A 282 -17.45 1.36 12.98
N CYS A 283 -17.92 2.39 13.67
CA CYS A 283 -19.18 2.41 14.41
C CYS A 283 -20.40 2.12 13.50
N GLU A 284 -20.50 2.79 12.34
CA GLU A 284 -21.59 2.55 11.37
C GLU A 284 -21.65 1.08 10.93
N GLY A 285 -20.50 0.45 10.74
CA GLY A 285 -20.45 -0.94 10.34
C GLY A 285 -20.63 -1.95 11.48
N ILE A 286 -20.60 -1.52 12.74
CA ILE A 286 -20.97 -2.37 13.88
C ILE A 286 -22.50 -2.38 14.06
N GLU A 287 -23.17 -1.27 13.74
CA GLU A 287 -24.62 -1.09 13.96
C GLU A 287 -25.50 -1.62 12.80
N GLY A 288 -24.94 -1.84 11.61
CA GLY A 288 -25.66 -2.38 10.44
C GLY A 288 -25.95 -3.88 10.50
N GLU A 289 -27.23 -4.25 10.47
CA GLU A 289 -27.81 -5.60 10.27
C GLU A 289 -27.09 -6.79 10.95
N GLY A 290 -27.31 -6.94 12.27
CA GLY A 290 -27.27 -8.26 12.91
C GLY A 290 -25.89 -8.94 12.97
N GLY A 291 -24.79 -8.19 13.01
CA GLY A 291 -23.46 -8.75 13.28
C GLY A 291 -22.86 -9.60 12.16
N LYS A 292 -23.29 -9.44 10.90
CA LYS A 292 -22.56 -10.00 9.74
C LYS A 292 -21.38 -9.10 9.39
N ALA A 293 -20.31 -9.19 10.17
CA ALA A 293 -19.26 -8.17 10.21
C ALA A 293 -18.41 -7.99 8.93
N ASN A 294 -18.39 -8.93 7.97
CA ASN A 294 -17.35 -8.98 6.93
C ASN A 294 -17.87 -9.38 5.53
N ASP A 295 -18.88 -8.70 5.00
CA ASP A 295 -19.34 -8.94 3.63
C ASP A 295 -18.33 -8.43 2.58
N ILE A 296 -17.99 -9.27 1.60
CA ILE A 296 -17.05 -8.98 0.52
C ILE A 296 -17.74 -9.07 -0.82
N PHE A 297 -17.34 -8.20 -1.74
CA PHE A 297 -17.69 -8.31 -3.14
C PHE A 297 -16.46 -8.68 -3.97
N LEU A 298 -16.50 -9.82 -4.65
CA LEU A 298 -15.50 -10.27 -5.61
C LEU A 298 -15.96 -9.90 -7.03
N GLY A 299 -15.37 -8.86 -7.59
CA GLY A 299 -15.60 -8.44 -8.97
C GLY A 299 -14.56 -9.03 -9.91
N ILE A 300 -14.97 -9.92 -10.81
CA ILE A 300 -14.07 -10.56 -11.77
C ILE A 300 -14.18 -9.85 -13.11
N TYR A 301 -13.08 -9.33 -13.60
CA TYR A 301 -12.98 -8.56 -14.81
C TYR A 301 -12.77 -9.47 -16.02
N SER A 302 -13.70 -9.45 -16.97
CA SER A 302 -13.69 -10.39 -18.11
C SER A 302 -14.14 -9.73 -19.40
N SER A 303 -13.90 -10.37 -20.55
CA SER A 303 -14.34 -9.87 -21.87
C SER A 303 -15.40 -10.76 -22.50
N ASN A 304 -16.21 -10.21 -23.40
CA ASN A 304 -17.27 -10.93 -24.10
C ASN A 304 -16.83 -12.26 -24.77
N GLY A 305 -15.59 -12.35 -25.27
CA GLY A 305 -15.03 -13.56 -25.89
C GLY A 305 -14.51 -14.61 -24.91
N ASN A 306 -14.31 -14.27 -23.63
CA ASN A 306 -13.55 -15.10 -22.67
C ASN A 306 -14.42 -16.19 -21.98
N PHE A 307 -15.19 -16.93 -22.77
CA PHE A 307 -16.11 -17.97 -22.25
C PHE A 307 -15.35 -19.08 -21.51
N GLU A 308 -14.28 -19.61 -22.11
CA GLU A 308 -13.51 -20.71 -21.51
C GLU A 308 -12.83 -20.28 -20.21
N LYS A 309 -12.32 -19.04 -20.14
CA LYS A 309 -11.70 -18.49 -18.93
C LYS A 309 -12.71 -18.38 -17.78
N ARG A 310 -13.89 -17.80 -18.04
CA ARG A 310 -14.95 -17.72 -17.02
C ARG A 310 -15.36 -19.10 -16.53
N GLN A 311 -15.50 -20.08 -17.44
CA GLN A 311 -15.83 -21.44 -17.07
C GLN A 311 -14.71 -22.10 -16.24
N ALA A 312 -13.45 -21.98 -16.65
CA ALA A 312 -12.31 -22.49 -15.90
C ALA A 312 -12.24 -21.90 -14.48
N ILE A 313 -12.51 -20.59 -14.33
CA ILE A 313 -12.60 -19.94 -13.02
C ILE A 313 -13.72 -20.54 -12.17
N ARG A 314 -14.94 -20.69 -12.73
CA ARG A 314 -16.09 -21.32 -12.04
C ARG A 314 -15.79 -22.74 -11.56
N ASP A 315 -15.02 -23.49 -12.34
CA ASP A 315 -14.69 -24.89 -12.06
C ASP A 315 -13.47 -25.07 -11.15
N SER A 316 -12.75 -23.98 -10.83
CA SER A 316 -11.52 -23.99 -10.04
C SER A 316 -11.63 -23.12 -8.77
N TRP A 317 -10.79 -22.10 -8.64
CA TRP A 317 -10.59 -21.32 -7.42
C TRP A 317 -11.85 -20.57 -6.97
N LEU A 318 -12.77 -20.23 -7.88
CA LEU A 318 -14.03 -19.58 -7.50
C LEU A 318 -14.91 -20.47 -6.62
N ARG A 319 -14.75 -21.80 -6.69
CA ARG A 319 -15.50 -22.75 -5.88
C ARG A 319 -15.25 -22.56 -4.38
N ILE A 320 -14.06 -22.11 -3.98
CA ILE A 320 -13.75 -21.80 -2.58
C ILE A 320 -14.60 -20.60 -2.11
N PHE A 321 -14.64 -19.53 -2.90
CA PHE A 321 -15.38 -18.31 -2.55
C PHE A 321 -16.90 -18.49 -2.64
N ARG A 322 -17.39 -19.27 -3.60
CA ARG A 322 -18.83 -19.51 -3.83
C ARG A 322 -19.54 -20.14 -2.62
N ASN A 323 -18.82 -20.90 -1.82
CA ASN A 323 -19.37 -21.58 -0.64
C ASN A 323 -19.35 -20.71 0.63
N ASP A 324 -18.73 -19.53 0.59
CA ASP A 324 -18.73 -18.57 1.69
C ASP A 324 -19.89 -17.57 1.55
N SER A 325 -20.86 -17.67 2.46
CA SER A 325 -22.05 -16.81 2.48
C SER A 325 -21.76 -15.30 2.64
N ARG A 326 -20.54 -14.93 3.04
CA ARG A 326 -20.09 -13.53 3.16
C ARG A 326 -19.62 -12.94 1.84
N ILE A 327 -19.38 -13.78 0.84
CA ILE A 327 -18.77 -13.39 -0.42
C ILE A 327 -19.81 -13.42 -1.53
N ARG A 328 -20.05 -12.25 -2.13
CA ARG A 328 -20.82 -12.14 -3.38
C ARG A 328 -19.83 -11.97 -4.52
N TYR A 329 -20.10 -12.58 -5.67
CA TYR A 329 -19.26 -12.41 -6.85
C TYR A 329 -20.07 -12.15 -8.12
N LYS A 330 -19.47 -11.41 -9.06
CA LYS A 330 -19.97 -11.22 -10.42
C LYS A 330 -18.80 -11.06 -11.39
N PHE A 331 -18.96 -11.57 -12.61
CA PHE A 331 -18.15 -11.24 -13.77
C PHE A 331 -18.65 -9.95 -14.41
N PHE A 332 -17.74 -9.06 -14.80
CA PHE A 332 -18.06 -7.77 -15.42
C PHE A 332 -17.51 -7.70 -16.83
N LEU A 333 -18.41 -7.54 -17.78
CA LEU A 333 -18.13 -7.45 -19.20
C LEU A 333 -18.62 -6.11 -19.73
N GLY A 334 -18.00 -5.61 -20.79
CA GLY A 334 -18.55 -4.54 -21.62
C GLY A 334 -19.66 -5.06 -22.52
N ARG A 335 -20.37 -4.14 -23.17
CA ARG A 335 -21.42 -4.46 -24.13
C ARG A 335 -20.86 -5.20 -25.34
N VAL A 336 -21.64 -6.13 -25.87
CA VAL A 336 -21.32 -6.81 -27.12
C VAL A 336 -21.43 -5.77 -28.25
N GLY A 337 -20.35 -5.55 -28.97
CA GLY A 337 -20.33 -4.62 -30.10
C GLY A 337 -21.18 -5.16 -31.26
N ALA A 338 -21.76 -4.26 -32.06
CA ALA A 338 -22.64 -4.62 -33.17
C ALA A 338 -22.00 -5.62 -34.17
N ALA A 339 -20.68 -5.51 -34.37
CA ALA A 339 -19.92 -6.43 -35.23
C ALA A 339 -19.90 -7.87 -34.71
N ASN A 340 -19.95 -8.07 -33.40
CA ASN A 340 -19.87 -9.39 -32.75
C ASN A 340 -21.25 -9.88 -32.27
N GLU A 341 -22.31 -9.10 -32.44
CA GLU A 341 -23.63 -9.41 -31.90
C GLU A 341 -24.21 -10.71 -32.45
N SER A 342 -24.00 -11.01 -33.75
CA SER A 342 -24.51 -12.24 -34.36
C SER A 342 -23.86 -13.51 -33.82
N GLU A 343 -22.59 -13.44 -33.40
CA GLU A 343 -21.81 -14.60 -32.95
C GLU A 343 -21.76 -14.72 -31.42
N VAL A 344 -21.40 -13.61 -30.76
CA VAL A 344 -21.13 -13.56 -29.32
C VAL A 344 -22.41 -13.29 -28.53
N GLY A 345 -23.31 -12.45 -29.06
CA GLY A 345 -24.54 -12.03 -28.38
C GLY A 345 -25.42 -13.19 -27.89
N PRO A 346 -25.79 -14.17 -28.75
CA PRO A 346 -26.55 -15.34 -28.32
C PRO A 346 -25.84 -16.21 -27.28
N ARG A 347 -24.51 -16.35 -27.37
CA ARG A 347 -23.73 -17.14 -26.41
C ARG A 347 -23.71 -16.47 -25.04
N ILE A 348 -23.46 -15.16 -24.98
CA ILE A 348 -23.52 -14.39 -23.72
C ILE A 348 -24.90 -14.46 -23.09
N ARG A 349 -25.99 -14.30 -23.86
CA ARG A 349 -27.36 -14.40 -23.33
C ARG A 349 -27.65 -15.77 -22.70
N ARG A 350 -27.17 -16.85 -23.33
CA ARG A 350 -27.30 -18.21 -22.76
C ARG A 350 -26.48 -18.37 -21.49
N GLU A 351 -25.26 -17.83 -21.47
CA GLU A 351 -24.38 -17.88 -20.28
C GLU A 351 -24.98 -17.11 -19.10
N ILE A 352 -25.49 -15.89 -19.34
CA ILE A 352 -26.21 -15.09 -18.33
C ILE A 352 -27.39 -15.88 -17.77
N ALA A 353 -28.20 -16.50 -18.63
CA ALA A 353 -29.35 -17.29 -18.22
C ALA A 353 -28.97 -18.57 -17.44
N ALA A 354 -27.79 -19.13 -17.71
CA ALA A 354 -27.32 -20.37 -17.09
C ALA A 354 -26.68 -20.14 -15.70
N HIS A 355 -25.97 -19.02 -15.52
CA HIS A 355 -25.15 -18.81 -14.33
C HIS A 355 -25.60 -17.66 -13.42
N ASP A 356 -26.35 -16.69 -13.94
CA ASP A 356 -26.74 -15.47 -13.23
C ASP A 356 -25.57 -14.80 -12.47
N ASP A 357 -24.37 -14.82 -13.06
CA ASP A 357 -23.16 -14.29 -12.44
C ASP A 357 -22.46 -13.22 -13.27
N ILE A 358 -23.13 -12.69 -14.31
CA ILE A 358 -22.57 -11.72 -15.25
C ILE A 358 -23.30 -10.37 -15.16
N VAL A 359 -22.53 -9.29 -15.16
CA VAL A 359 -22.97 -7.91 -15.30
C VAL A 359 -22.44 -7.35 -16.63
N LEU A 360 -23.34 -6.86 -17.48
CA LEU A 360 -22.98 -6.12 -18.70
C LEU A 360 -22.97 -4.62 -18.39
N LEU A 361 -21.80 -4.01 -18.50
CA LEU A 361 -21.59 -2.57 -18.37
C LEU A 361 -21.81 -1.88 -19.72
N ASP A 362 -22.41 -0.69 -19.71
CA ASP A 362 -22.62 0.10 -20.93
C ASP A 362 -21.33 0.80 -21.38
N VAL A 363 -20.39 0.00 -21.88
CA VAL A 363 -19.10 0.40 -22.42
C VAL A 363 -18.67 -0.61 -23.48
N ALA A 364 -18.03 -0.16 -24.55
CA ALA A 364 -17.49 -1.07 -25.54
C ALA A 364 -16.34 -1.93 -24.95
N GLU A 365 -16.14 -3.12 -25.50
CA GLU A 365 -14.97 -3.93 -25.16
C GLU A 365 -13.73 -3.49 -25.93
N GLY A 366 -12.57 -3.62 -25.30
CA GLY A 366 -11.25 -3.36 -25.89
C GLY A 366 -10.37 -2.45 -25.03
N TYR A 367 -9.04 -2.56 -25.20
CA TYR A 367 -8.05 -1.89 -24.37
C TYR A 367 -8.27 -0.38 -24.19
N ARG A 368 -8.70 0.32 -25.24
CA ARG A 368 -8.99 1.76 -25.20
C ARG A 368 -10.14 2.14 -24.26
N TYR A 369 -11.04 1.21 -23.96
CA TYR A 369 -12.21 1.44 -23.11
C TYR A 369 -12.06 0.86 -21.70
N ASN A 370 -10.94 0.21 -21.38
CA ASN A 370 -10.72 -0.43 -20.07
C ASN A 370 -10.86 0.56 -18.92
N SER A 371 -10.38 1.80 -19.06
CA SER A 371 -10.52 2.84 -18.04
C SER A 371 -11.98 3.19 -17.76
N GLN A 372 -12.79 3.34 -18.82
CA GLN A 372 -14.22 3.62 -18.69
C GLN A 372 -14.95 2.42 -18.08
N LYS A 373 -14.61 1.21 -18.52
CA LYS A 373 -15.11 -0.02 -17.91
C LYS A 373 -14.77 -0.09 -16.42
N GLY A 374 -13.57 0.37 -16.04
CA GLY A 374 -13.09 0.31 -14.65
C GLY A 374 -13.88 1.24 -13.76
N LEU A 375 -14.19 2.41 -14.29
CA LEU A 375 -15.03 3.39 -13.63
C LEU A 375 -16.49 2.91 -13.48
N LEU A 376 -17.08 2.34 -14.53
CA LEU A 376 -18.44 1.77 -14.49
C LEU A 376 -18.53 0.53 -13.59
N PHE A 377 -17.46 -0.27 -13.52
CA PHE A 377 -17.33 -1.39 -12.60
C PHE A 377 -17.43 -0.94 -11.14
N LEU A 378 -16.64 0.08 -10.76
CA LEU A 378 -16.68 0.65 -9.41
C LEU A 378 -18.04 1.27 -9.10
N GLU A 379 -18.62 2.02 -10.04
CA GLU A 379 -19.96 2.62 -9.90
C GLU A 379 -21.04 1.57 -9.69
N TRP A 380 -21.04 0.49 -10.48
CA TRP A 380 -22.03 -0.57 -10.34
C TRP A 380 -21.93 -1.21 -8.96
N ILE A 381 -20.72 -1.53 -8.49
CA ILE A 381 -20.52 -2.17 -7.18
C ILE A 381 -20.91 -1.21 -6.04
N ALA A 382 -20.55 0.07 -6.14
CA ALA A 382 -20.95 1.08 -5.17
C ALA A 382 -22.47 1.17 -4.99
N ARG A 383 -23.24 1.03 -6.08
CA ARG A 383 -24.70 1.13 -6.08
C ARG A 383 -25.42 -0.18 -5.73
N ASN A 384 -24.81 -1.33 -6.00
CA ASN A 384 -25.47 -2.64 -5.93
C ASN A 384 -24.93 -3.55 -4.82
N SER A 385 -23.98 -3.09 -3.99
CA SER A 385 -23.40 -3.89 -2.92
C SER A 385 -23.30 -3.14 -1.58
N ALA A 386 -23.79 -3.80 -0.53
CA ALA A 386 -23.58 -3.40 0.86
C ALA A 386 -22.26 -3.96 1.44
N ALA A 387 -21.38 -4.53 0.61
CA ALA A 387 -20.10 -5.07 1.06
C ALA A 387 -19.24 -3.97 1.73
N ARG A 388 -18.28 -4.42 2.54
CA ARG A 388 -17.28 -3.56 3.17
C ARG A 388 -15.98 -3.51 2.38
N MET A 389 -15.68 -4.61 1.69
CA MET A 389 -14.47 -4.76 0.88
C MET A 389 -14.83 -5.20 -0.55
N LEU A 390 -14.06 -4.69 -1.50
CA LEU A 390 -14.05 -5.11 -2.90
C LEU A 390 -12.73 -5.83 -3.18
N ILE A 391 -12.81 -7.04 -3.71
CA ILE A 391 -11.70 -7.73 -4.36
C ILE A 391 -11.94 -7.65 -5.88
N LYS A 392 -11.06 -6.97 -6.61
CA LYS A 392 -11.02 -7.04 -8.07
C LYS A 392 -10.01 -8.10 -8.49
N ALA A 393 -10.38 -8.95 -9.43
CA ALA A 393 -9.53 -9.96 -10.04
C ALA A 393 -9.71 -9.93 -11.56
N ASP A 394 -8.64 -10.11 -12.34
CA ASP A 394 -8.76 -10.34 -13.78
C ASP A 394 -9.13 -11.79 -14.11
N ASP A 395 -9.60 -12.05 -15.34
CA ASP A 395 -9.99 -13.41 -15.78
C ASP A 395 -8.82 -14.27 -16.30
N ASP A 396 -7.61 -13.72 -16.30
CA ASP A 396 -6.36 -14.38 -16.65
C ASP A 396 -5.43 -14.55 -15.45
N ILE A 397 -6.04 -14.80 -14.29
CA ILE A 397 -5.33 -15.15 -13.06
C ILE A 397 -5.74 -16.53 -12.53
N TYR A 398 -4.79 -17.14 -11.84
CA TYR A 398 -5.06 -18.23 -10.90
C TYR A 398 -4.85 -17.69 -9.48
N LEU A 399 -5.94 -17.61 -8.72
CA LEU A 399 -5.95 -17.14 -7.33
C LEU A 399 -5.97 -18.34 -6.40
N ARG A 400 -5.08 -18.39 -5.42
CA ARG A 400 -5.05 -19.42 -4.37
C ARG A 400 -5.79 -18.91 -3.12
N PRO A 401 -7.06 -19.31 -2.90
CA PRO A 401 -7.93 -18.71 -1.88
C PRO A 401 -7.57 -19.12 -0.44
N GLY A 402 -6.55 -19.96 -0.27
CA GLY A 402 -6.21 -20.64 0.98
C GLY A 402 -4.81 -20.39 1.51
N ALA A 403 -4.05 -19.46 0.94
CA ALA A 403 -2.83 -19.03 1.61
C ALA A 403 -3.23 -18.13 2.79
N ALA A 404 -3.45 -18.73 3.96
CA ALA A 404 -3.47 -18.00 5.24
C ALA A 404 -2.05 -17.51 5.54
N HIS A 405 -1.59 -16.58 4.73
CA HIS A 405 -0.76 -15.55 5.27
C HIS A 405 -1.66 -14.70 6.16
N PRO A 406 -1.21 -14.27 7.35
CA PRO A 406 -1.96 -13.42 8.28
C PRO A 406 -2.61 -12.17 7.65
N ASN A 407 -2.25 -11.83 6.41
CA ASN A 407 -2.68 -10.67 5.65
C ASN A 407 -3.19 -10.99 4.22
N GLY A 408 -3.57 -12.25 3.90
CA GLY A 408 -4.02 -12.62 2.56
C GLY A 408 -5.45 -12.19 2.22
N PRO A 409 -5.92 -12.19 0.94
CA PRO A 409 -7.26 -11.72 0.58
C PRO A 409 -8.36 -12.46 1.32
N ALA A 410 -8.16 -13.75 1.63
CA ALA A 410 -9.05 -14.57 2.42
C ALA A 410 -9.05 -14.21 3.92
N GLU A 411 -7.97 -13.64 4.48
CA GLU A 411 -7.87 -13.21 5.88
C GLU A 411 -8.22 -11.71 6.05
N VAL A 412 -7.88 -10.88 5.05
CA VAL A 412 -8.46 -9.55 4.77
C VAL A 412 -9.98 -9.66 4.57
N ALA A 413 -10.45 -10.78 4.00
CA ALA A 413 -11.86 -11.13 3.91
C ALA A 413 -12.42 -11.77 5.19
N ALA A 414 -11.68 -12.66 5.85
CA ALA A 414 -12.23 -13.46 6.94
C ALA A 414 -12.27 -12.74 8.29
N GLY A 415 -11.48 -11.69 8.50
CA GLY A 415 -11.53 -10.79 9.65
C GLY A 415 -11.54 -11.50 11.02
N PRO A 416 -10.37 -11.70 11.63
CA PRO A 416 -10.19 -11.26 13.02
C PRO A 416 -8.87 -10.50 13.30
N SER A 417 -8.00 -10.31 12.30
CA SER A 417 -6.70 -9.63 12.48
C SER A 417 -6.63 -8.26 11.79
N PHE A 418 -7.46 -8.03 10.77
CA PHE A 418 -7.67 -6.74 10.11
C PHE A 418 -9.17 -6.59 9.94
N GLY A 419 -9.82 -5.84 10.81
CA GLY A 419 -11.24 -5.60 10.61
C GLY A 419 -11.49 -4.55 9.51
N PRO A 420 -12.74 -4.06 9.36
CA PRO A 420 -13.14 -3.05 8.38
C PRO A 420 -12.07 -2.03 8.04
N ALA A 421 -11.44 -2.24 6.88
CA ALA A 421 -10.43 -1.35 6.39
C ALA A 421 -11.15 -0.10 5.87
N VAL A 422 -10.85 1.07 6.44
CA VAL A 422 -11.39 2.37 6.03
C VAL A 422 -10.28 3.06 5.26
N GLY A 423 -10.57 3.62 4.09
CA GLY A 423 -9.55 4.23 3.27
C GLY A 423 -8.41 3.27 2.94
N TYR A 424 -8.69 2.07 2.45
CA TYR A 424 -7.69 1.02 2.28
C TYR A 424 -7.58 0.55 0.84
N LEU A 425 -6.34 0.37 0.40
CA LEU A 425 -5.98 -0.19 -0.89
C LEU A 425 -4.83 -1.19 -0.72
N TRP A 426 -5.01 -2.39 -1.25
CA TRP A 426 -3.94 -3.37 -1.41
C TRP A 426 -3.83 -3.86 -2.84
N GLY A 427 -2.62 -4.15 -3.29
CA GLY A 427 -2.38 -4.80 -4.57
C GLY A 427 -0.91 -4.82 -4.94
N PHE A 428 -0.60 -5.20 -6.17
CA PHE A 428 0.76 -5.05 -6.69
C PHE A 428 0.98 -3.60 -7.12
N ILE A 429 1.58 -2.80 -6.24
CA ILE A 429 1.66 -1.35 -6.42
C ILE A 429 2.76 -0.98 -7.41
N ASP A 430 2.39 -0.22 -8.43
CA ASP A 430 3.30 0.51 -9.29
C ASP A 430 3.45 1.94 -8.74
N TYR A 431 4.67 2.27 -8.35
CA TYR A 431 4.98 3.56 -7.76
C TYR A 431 5.49 4.57 -8.80
N ILE A 432 6.06 4.11 -9.93
CA ILE A 432 6.78 4.96 -10.89
C ILE A 432 6.52 4.47 -12.30
N SER A 433 5.33 4.80 -12.79
CA SER A 433 4.94 4.46 -14.15
C SER A 433 5.04 5.70 -15.04
N PRO A 434 5.99 5.75 -15.99
CA PRO A 434 6.06 6.82 -16.96
C PRO A 434 4.82 6.76 -17.88
N VAL A 435 4.31 7.92 -18.25
CA VAL A 435 3.14 8.03 -19.11
C VAL A 435 3.55 7.71 -20.55
N PRO A 436 3.02 6.66 -21.19
CA PRO A 436 3.40 6.32 -22.55
C PRO A 436 2.98 7.41 -23.53
N ARG A 437 3.97 8.04 -24.18
CA ARG A 437 3.78 9.16 -25.12
C ARG A 437 3.79 8.73 -26.59
N GLU A 438 4.10 7.48 -26.88
CA GLU A 438 4.17 6.96 -28.25
C GLU A 438 2.77 6.58 -28.76
N GLU A 439 2.35 7.08 -29.93
CA GLU A 439 1.00 6.87 -30.47
C GLU A 439 0.63 5.39 -30.69
N GLY A 440 1.64 4.54 -30.96
CA GLY A 440 1.47 3.11 -31.17
C GLY A 440 1.24 2.29 -29.89
N HIS A 441 1.41 2.89 -28.70
CA HIS A 441 1.26 2.19 -27.44
C HIS A 441 -0.22 2.06 -27.03
N ASN A 442 -0.64 0.89 -26.55
CA ASN A 442 -2.04 0.63 -26.14
C ASN A 442 -2.52 1.58 -25.01
N PHE A 443 -1.59 2.07 -24.19
CA PHE A 443 -1.82 3.01 -23.10
C PHE A 443 -1.31 4.43 -23.42
N HIS A 444 -1.22 4.79 -24.70
CA HIS A 444 -0.80 6.12 -25.14
C HIS A 444 -1.71 7.23 -24.59
N ASN A 445 -1.13 8.21 -23.92
CA ASN A 445 -1.81 9.42 -23.44
C ASN A 445 -1.08 10.68 -23.95
N THR A 446 -1.82 11.61 -24.55
CA THR A 446 -1.27 12.92 -24.98
C THR A 446 -1.12 13.87 -23.79
N TRP A 447 -0.41 14.98 -24.00
CA TRP A 447 -0.25 16.02 -22.97
C TRP A 447 -1.58 16.71 -22.61
N GLU A 448 -2.52 16.78 -23.54
CA GLU A 448 -3.87 17.31 -23.30
C GLU A 448 -4.68 16.37 -22.40
N ILE A 449 -4.56 15.06 -22.61
CA ILE A 449 -5.24 14.04 -21.80
C ILE A 449 -4.65 14.01 -20.39
N TYR A 450 -3.32 13.95 -20.30
CA TYR A 450 -2.61 13.91 -19.02
C TYR A 450 -1.29 14.70 -19.10
N PRO A 451 -1.22 15.86 -18.42
CA PRO A 451 -0.13 16.83 -18.62
C PRO A 451 1.15 16.53 -17.83
N TYR A 452 1.21 15.41 -17.10
CA TYR A 452 2.35 15.06 -16.25
C TYR A 452 3.15 13.89 -16.84
N GLU A 453 4.44 13.82 -16.58
CA GLU A 453 5.33 12.78 -17.13
C GLU A 453 5.11 11.39 -16.52
N THR A 454 4.59 11.33 -15.29
CA THR A 454 4.40 10.10 -14.52
C THR A 454 2.96 10.00 -14.01
N PHE A 455 2.44 8.77 -14.02
CA PHE A 455 1.19 8.48 -13.34
C PHE A 455 1.42 8.45 -11.82
N PRO A 456 0.40 8.84 -11.01
CA PRO A 456 0.48 8.66 -9.57
C PRO A 456 0.47 7.17 -9.22
N THR A 457 0.83 6.84 -7.98
CA THR A 457 0.85 5.47 -7.47
C THR A 457 -0.49 4.75 -7.71
N TYR A 458 -0.43 3.53 -8.28
CA TYR A 458 -1.60 2.73 -8.58
C TYR A 458 -1.37 1.22 -8.40
N PRO A 459 -2.41 0.43 -8.10
CA PRO A 459 -2.33 -1.02 -8.09
C PRO A 459 -2.42 -1.57 -9.53
N ARG A 460 -1.50 -2.43 -9.92
CA ARG A 460 -1.56 -3.16 -11.20
C ARG A 460 -2.78 -4.10 -11.24
N GLY A 461 -3.25 -4.40 -12.45
CA GLY A 461 -4.58 -4.94 -12.71
C GLY A 461 -4.86 -6.33 -12.13
N VAL A 462 -3.82 -7.12 -11.90
CA VAL A 462 -3.92 -8.55 -11.55
C VAL A 462 -4.99 -8.85 -10.48
N VAL A 463 -4.73 -8.40 -9.25
CA VAL A 463 -5.66 -8.47 -8.12
C VAL A 463 -5.43 -7.24 -7.27
N ARG A 464 -6.53 -6.62 -6.83
CA ARG A 464 -6.49 -5.54 -5.86
C ARG A 464 -7.66 -5.63 -4.89
N VAL A 465 -7.42 -5.15 -3.67
CA VAL A 465 -8.42 -5.08 -2.62
C VAL A 465 -8.64 -3.62 -2.25
N MET A 466 -9.89 -3.19 -2.19
CA MET A 466 -10.27 -1.82 -1.87
C MET A 466 -11.36 -1.82 -0.81
N SER A 467 -11.28 -0.87 0.13
CA SER A 467 -12.41 -0.60 1.01
C SER A 467 -13.55 0.10 0.27
N MET A 468 -14.78 -0.21 0.65
CA MET A 468 -15.96 0.25 -0.08
C MET A 468 -16.27 1.75 0.09
N ASP A 469 -15.72 2.41 1.11
CA ASP A 469 -15.74 3.88 1.24
C ASP A 469 -14.91 4.56 0.12
N VAL A 470 -13.74 4.02 -0.23
CA VAL A 470 -12.93 4.50 -1.37
C VAL A 470 -13.70 4.29 -2.68
N VAL A 471 -14.28 3.10 -2.88
CA VAL A 471 -15.07 2.78 -4.08
C VAL A 471 -16.28 3.73 -4.23
N ARG A 472 -17.01 3.98 -3.14
CA ARG A 472 -18.15 4.92 -3.13
C ARG A 472 -17.72 6.36 -3.36
N LYS A 473 -16.57 6.80 -2.82
CA LYS A 473 -16.04 8.14 -3.09
C LYS A 473 -15.76 8.34 -4.57
N ILE A 474 -15.07 7.38 -5.21
CA ILE A 474 -14.79 7.42 -6.65
C ILE A 474 -16.12 7.46 -7.44
N SER A 475 -17.10 6.62 -7.10
CA SER A 475 -18.41 6.65 -7.75
C SER A 475 -19.13 8.00 -7.60
N THR A 476 -19.00 8.66 -6.45
CA THR A 476 -19.62 9.97 -6.20
C THR A 476 -18.94 11.05 -7.04
N MET A 477 -17.61 11.05 -7.07
CA MET A 477 -16.83 11.99 -7.89
C MET A 477 -17.06 11.82 -9.39
N LYS A 478 -17.31 10.60 -9.83
CA LYS A 478 -17.76 10.31 -11.20
C LYS A 478 -19.06 11.03 -11.51
N ASP A 479 -20.07 10.88 -10.66
CA ASP A 479 -21.40 11.46 -10.86
C ASP A 479 -21.35 13.00 -10.89
N LEU A 480 -20.38 13.58 -10.17
CA LEU A 480 -20.09 15.02 -10.16
C LEU A 480 -19.20 15.50 -11.33
N GLY A 481 -18.75 14.61 -12.21
CA GLY A 481 -17.89 14.95 -13.35
C GLY A 481 -16.51 15.47 -12.94
N LYS A 482 -15.98 15.04 -11.78
CA LYS A 482 -14.70 15.50 -11.23
C LYS A 482 -13.50 14.63 -11.60
N LEU A 483 -13.75 13.44 -12.13
CA LEU A 483 -12.70 12.48 -12.44
C LEU A 483 -12.09 12.71 -13.83
N ARG A 484 -10.76 12.68 -13.90
CA ARG A 484 -10.01 12.76 -15.16
C ARG A 484 -9.83 11.35 -15.70
N MET A 485 -10.32 11.12 -16.92
CA MET A 485 -10.10 9.88 -17.64
C MET A 485 -8.75 9.88 -18.36
N VAL A 486 -7.97 8.82 -18.15
CA VAL A 486 -6.72 8.53 -18.89
C VAL A 486 -6.78 7.11 -19.45
N PHE A 487 -5.99 6.79 -20.47
CA PHE A 487 -5.89 5.44 -21.01
C PHE A 487 -5.05 4.53 -20.10
N GLY A 488 -5.53 3.29 -19.93
CA GLY A 488 -5.02 2.32 -18.96
C GLY A 488 -5.88 2.36 -17.69
N ASP A 489 -6.54 1.25 -17.36
CA ASP A 489 -7.46 1.18 -16.23
C ASP A 489 -6.75 1.30 -14.88
N ASP A 490 -5.58 0.68 -14.75
CA ASP A 490 -4.74 0.78 -13.56
C ASP A 490 -4.24 2.20 -13.30
N PRO A 491 -3.54 2.88 -14.24
CA PRO A 491 -3.14 4.27 -14.04
C PRO A 491 -4.34 5.22 -13.90
N CYS A 492 -5.47 4.94 -14.57
CA CYS A 492 -6.69 5.72 -14.38
C CYS A 492 -7.24 5.59 -12.97
N LEU A 493 -7.17 4.41 -12.34
CA LEU A 493 -7.50 4.29 -10.91
C LEU A 493 -6.55 5.11 -10.05
N GLY A 494 -5.23 5.09 -10.32
CA GLY A 494 -4.26 5.94 -9.63
C GLY A 494 -4.64 7.42 -9.65
N VAL A 495 -4.98 7.93 -10.84
CA VAL A 495 -5.44 9.32 -11.02
C VAL A 495 -6.70 9.58 -10.20
N HIS A 496 -7.67 8.67 -10.21
CA HIS A 496 -8.90 8.82 -9.42
C HIS A 496 -8.65 8.78 -7.92
N LEU A 497 -7.74 7.93 -7.43
CA LEU A 497 -7.34 7.86 -6.02
C LEU A 497 -6.70 9.18 -5.58
N ARG A 498 -5.79 9.72 -6.39
CA ARG A 498 -5.19 11.05 -6.16
C ARG A 498 -6.29 12.10 -6.05
N GLN A 499 -7.20 12.17 -7.04
CA GLN A 499 -8.30 13.12 -7.02
C GLN A 499 -9.21 12.93 -5.80
N ALA A 500 -9.46 11.70 -5.36
CA ALA A 500 -10.30 11.41 -4.20
C ALA A 500 -9.71 11.86 -2.86
N VAL A 501 -8.38 11.90 -2.75
CA VAL A 501 -7.66 12.40 -1.57
C VAL A 501 -7.57 13.93 -1.55
N TYR A 502 -7.33 14.57 -2.70
CA TYR A 502 -7.02 16.01 -2.76
C TYR A 502 -8.22 16.90 -3.13
N THR A 503 -9.25 16.39 -3.81
CA THR A 503 -10.36 17.23 -4.29
C THR A 503 -11.33 17.53 -3.15
N ARG A 504 -11.29 18.78 -2.65
CA ARG A 504 -12.30 19.30 -1.73
C ARG A 504 -13.61 19.54 -2.47
N MET A 505 -14.71 19.03 -1.92
CA MET A 505 -16.05 19.22 -2.46
C MET A 505 -16.94 19.76 -1.35
N GLU A 506 -17.64 20.86 -1.63
CA GLU A 506 -18.52 21.52 -0.67
C GLU A 506 -19.62 20.54 -0.20
N GLY A 507 -19.77 20.41 1.12
CA GLY A 507 -20.76 19.52 1.72
C GLY A 507 -20.40 18.02 1.70
N GLU A 508 -19.24 17.62 1.18
CA GLU A 508 -18.77 16.23 1.24
C GLU A 508 -17.60 16.03 2.19
N ARG A 509 -17.60 14.87 2.87
CA ARG A 509 -16.44 14.40 3.61
C ARG A 509 -15.31 14.04 2.63
N LEU A 510 -14.12 14.59 2.86
CA LEU A 510 -12.89 14.14 2.20
C LEU A 510 -12.61 12.68 2.57
N LEU A 511 -11.90 11.95 1.71
CA LEU A 511 -11.20 10.75 2.18
C LEU A 511 -10.13 11.22 3.17
N PRO A 512 -10.27 10.91 4.47
CA PRO A 512 -9.39 11.42 5.52
C PRO A 512 -7.99 10.81 5.44
N SER A 513 -7.90 9.61 4.87
CA SER A 513 -6.68 8.86 4.68
C SER A 513 -6.94 7.76 3.66
N LEU A 514 -5.90 7.40 2.91
CA LEU A 514 -5.80 6.25 2.05
C LEU A 514 -4.50 5.51 2.41
N ILE A 515 -4.64 4.34 2.98
CA ILE A 515 -3.56 3.39 3.25
C ILE A 515 -3.33 2.61 1.97
N VAL A 516 -2.16 2.81 1.38
CA VAL A 516 -1.66 2.00 0.25
C VAL A 516 -0.74 0.94 0.82
N ASP A 517 -1.09 -0.31 0.57
CA ASP A 517 -0.39 -1.47 1.11
C ASP A 517 0.08 -2.40 0.00
N ASP A 518 1.36 -2.73 0.01
CA ASP A 518 1.95 -3.67 -0.94
C ASP A 518 2.30 -5.03 -0.32
N PHE A 519 2.18 -5.24 1.01
CA PHE A 519 2.50 -6.46 1.79
C PHE A 519 3.47 -7.49 1.14
N GLY A 520 4.60 -7.03 0.62
CA GLY A 520 5.54 -7.92 -0.05
C GLY A 520 4.96 -8.57 -1.31
N SER A 521 4.26 -7.79 -2.14
CA SER A 521 3.65 -8.18 -3.41
C SER A 521 4.61 -9.03 -4.26
N TYR A 522 5.91 -8.71 -4.24
CA TYR A 522 6.96 -9.44 -4.93
C TYR A 522 7.15 -10.91 -4.51
N SER A 523 6.66 -11.33 -3.34
CA SER A 523 6.70 -12.72 -2.88
C SER A 523 5.38 -13.48 -3.09
N VAL A 524 4.26 -12.76 -3.29
CA VAL A 524 2.92 -13.34 -3.43
C VAL A 524 2.42 -13.36 -4.87
N PHE A 525 2.96 -12.52 -5.77
CA PHE A 525 2.64 -12.55 -7.19
C PHE A 525 3.66 -13.38 -7.97
N ALA A 526 3.18 -14.18 -8.92
CA ALA A 526 3.97 -14.85 -9.94
C ALA A 526 3.40 -14.53 -11.34
N MET A 527 4.26 -14.57 -12.35
CA MET A 527 3.94 -14.16 -13.72
C MET A 527 4.30 -15.27 -14.71
N GLU A 528 3.51 -15.35 -15.79
CA GLU A 528 3.82 -16.09 -17.03
C GLU A 528 4.19 -17.58 -16.85
N PRO A 529 3.35 -18.39 -16.18
CA PRO A 529 3.64 -19.82 -16.05
C PRO A 529 3.39 -20.56 -17.37
N VAL A 530 4.23 -21.55 -17.67
CA VAL A 530 4.03 -22.47 -18.80
C VAL A 530 4.07 -23.91 -18.28
N CYS A 531 2.99 -24.67 -18.51
CA CYS A 531 2.75 -25.98 -17.89
C CYS A 531 3.86 -27.02 -18.06
N GLU A 532 4.65 -26.96 -19.14
CA GLU A 532 5.57 -28.04 -19.51
C GLU A 532 7.06 -27.71 -19.33
N LYS A 533 7.44 -26.46 -19.04
CA LYS A 533 8.86 -26.07 -19.18
C LYS A 533 9.55 -25.36 -18.02
N THR A 534 8.89 -24.71 -17.08
CA THR A 534 9.50 -24.31 -15.78
C THR A 534 8.50 -23.55 -14.92
N TRP A 535 8.34 -23.98 -13.67
CA TRP A 535 7.57 -23.26 -12.63
C TRP A 535 8.47 -22.30 -11.83
N SER A 536 9.59 -21.83 -12.40
CA SER A 536 10.65 -21.15 -11.65
C SER A 536 10.20 -19.84 -10.97
N SER A 537 9.14 -19.20 -11.47
CA SER A 537 8.54 -18.00 -10.87
C SER A 537 7.47 -18.31 -9.80
N ILE A 538 6.90 -19.52 -9.76
CA ILE A 538 5.87 -19.90 -8.78
C ILE A 538 6.53 -20.52 -7.56
N LYS A 539 6.43 -19.84 -6.43
CA LYS A 539 6.89 -20.32 -5.13
C LYS A 539 5.72 -20.96 -4.38
N PRO A 540 5.97 -21.81 -3.36
CA PRO A 540 4.93 -22.28 -2.44
C PRO A 540 4.09 -21.13 -1.86
N GLY A 541 4.73 -19.95 -1.68
CA GLY A 541 4.06 -18.75 -1.22
C GLY A 541 3.41 -17.84 -2.27
N SER A 542 3.46 -18.18 -3.56
CA SER A 542 2.76 -17.40 -4.59
C SER A 542 1.26 -17.62 -4.47
N TRP A 543 0.48 -16.55 -4.30
CA TRP A 543 -0.98 -16.57 -4.18
C TRP A 543 -1.69 -16.28 -5.49
N VAL A 544 -1.11 -15.38 -6.26
CA VAL A 544 -1.70 -14.89 -7.50
C VAL A 544 -0.73 -15.16 -8.62
N VAL A 545 -1.23 -15.82 -9.65
CA VAL A 545 -0.44 -16.14 -10.84
C VAL A 545 -1.14 -15.52 -12.03
N HIS A 546 -0.46 -14.61 -12.71
CA HIS A 546 -1.03 -13.77 -13.76
C HIS A 546 -0.57 -14.23 -15.15
N HIS A 547 -1.34 -13.86 -16.19
CA HIS A 547 -1.18 -14.31 -17.58
C HIS A 547 -1.45 -15.81 -17.76
N VAL A 548 -2.48 -16.34 -17.09
CA VAL A 548 -2.92 -17.72 -17.27
C VAL A 548 -4.11 -17.81 -18.22
N GLY A 549 -4.09 -18.78 -19.12
CA GLY A 549 -5.24 -19.15 -19.93
C GLY A 549 -6.19 -20.09 -19.20
N ALA A 550 -7.29 -20.46 -19.85
CA ALA A 550 -8.30 -21.34 -19.27
C ALA A 550 -7.74 -22.74 -18.95
N GLU A 551 -6.84 -23.26 -19.80
CA GLU A 551 -6.21 -24.56 -19.60
C GLU A 551 -5.23 -24.53 -18.43
N GLU A 552 -4.41 -23.47 -18.34
CA GLU A 552 -3.45 -23.28 -17.25
C GLU A 552 -4.17 -23.16 -15.89
N ILE A 553 -5.28 -22.41 -15.82
CA ILE A 553 -6.12 -22.33 -14.61
C ILE A 553 -6.56 -23.74 -14.15
N GLY A 554 -7.08 -24.55 -15.07
CA GLY A 554 -7.53 -25.92 -14.77
C GLY A 554 -6.38 -26.86 -14.42
N CYS A 555 -5.21 -26.68 -15.03
CA CYS A 555 -4.01 -27.45 -14.72
C CYS A 555 -3.50 -27.16 -13.29
N MET A 556 -3.35 -25.87 -12.95
CA MET A 556 -2.90 -25.44 -11.63
C MET A 556 -3.85 -25.89 -10.53
N TRP A 557 -5.17 -25.76 -10.76
CA TRP A 557 -6.18 -26.25 -9.83
C TRP A 557 -6.03 -27.74 -9.53
N ARG A 558 -5.86 -28.57 -10.58
CA ARG A 558 -5.65 -30.02 -10.40
C ARG A 558 -4.37 -30.33 -9.65
N ARG A 559 -3.27 -29.63 -9.95
CA ARG A 559 -1.98 -29.82 -9.26
C ARG A 559 -2.07 -29.44 -7.78
N ASP A 560 -2.72 -28.33 -7.46
CA ASP A 560 -2.92 -27.93 -6.06
C ASP A 560 -3.87 -28.93 -5.35
N TRP A 561 -4.89 -29.44 -6.03
CA TRP A 561 -5.76 -30.50 -5.49
C TRP A 561 -5.02 -31.81 -5.21
N GLU A 562 -4.23 -32.30 -6.17
CA GLU A 562 -3.39 -33.50 -6.03
C GLU A 562 -2.31 -33.33 -4.95
N GLY A 563 -1.79 -32.11 -4.79
CA GLY A 563 -0.86 -31.75 -3.72
C GLY A 563 -1.49 -31.69 -2.32
N GLY A 564 -2.81 -31.79 -2.23
CA GLY A 564 -3.58 -31.73 -0.99
C GLY A 564 -3.70 -30.32 -0.42
N TYR A 565 -3.54 -29.27 -1.25
CA TYR A 565 -3.76 -27.89 -0.83
C TYR A 565 -5.24 -27.55 -0.69
N TYR A 566 -6.12 -28.35 -1.30
CA TYR A 566 -7.57 -28.26 -1.17
C TYR A 566 -8.14 -29.63 -0.81
N SER A 567 -9.19 -29.62 -0.02
CA SER A 567 -9.94 -30.81 0.37
C SER A 567 -11.44 -30.52 0.36
N GLU A 568 -12.24 -31.57 0.30
CA GLU A 568 -13.68 -31.47 0.49
C GLU A 568 -14.01 -31.97 1.91
N GLY A 569 -14.57 -31.07 2.72
CA GLY A 569 -15.08 -31.38 4.04
C GLY A 569 -16.27 -32.33 3.99
N SER A 570 -16.60 -32.93 5.12
CA SER A 570 -17.71 -33.88 5.22
C SER A 570 -19.09 -33.29 4.90
N ASP A 571 -19.22 -31.96 4.91
CA ASP A 571 -20.42 -31.22 4.53
C ASP A 571 -20.46 -30.80 3.05
N GLY A 572 -19.48 -31.26 2.24
CA GLY A 572 -19.32 -30.91 0.83
C GLY A 572 -18.73 -29.51 0.59
N ARG A 573 -18.31 -28.80 1.65
CA ARG A 573 -17.59 -27.54 1.50
C ARG A 573 -16.14 -27.81 1.12
N LEU A 574 -15.62 -26.98 0.23
CA LEU A 574 -14.20 -26.99 -0.10
C LEU A 574 -13.44 -26.20 0.95
N GLU A 575 -12.40 -26.82 1.49
CA GLU A 575 -11.47 -26.23 2.44
C GLU A 575 -10.08 -26.15 1.80
N ALA A 576 -9.27 -25.20 2.25
CA ALA A 576 -7.89 -25.09 1.83
C ALA A 576 -6.95 -25.40 3.00
N ASP A 577 -5.96 -26.26 2.77
CA ASP A 577 -4.94 -26.59 3.78
C ASP A 577 -3.83 -25.54 3.72
N THR A 578 -3.95 -24.56 4.61
CA THR A 578 -3.08 -23.38 4.60
C THR A 578 -1.65 -23.69 5.08
N THR A 579 -1.47 -24.82 5.76
CA THR A 579 -0.18 -25.22 6.36
C THR A 579 0.82 -25.76 5.32
N ARG A 580 0.31 -26.20 4.16
CA ARG A 580 1.11 -26.78 3.07
C ARG A 580 1.76 -25.78 2.15
N TRP A 581 1.33 -24.52 2.17
CA TRP A 581 1.92 -23.45 1.35
C TRP A 581 3.35 -23.05 1.76
N GLY A 582 3.97 -23.78 2.70
CA GLY A 582 5.38 -23.61 3.06
C GLY A 582 5.68 -22.32 3.83
N PHE A 583 4.65 -21.72 4.43
CA PHE A 583 4.79 -20.49 5.21
C PHE A 583 5.18 -20.81 6.65
N ASP A 584 6.38 -20.40 7.04
CA ASP A 584 6.65 -20.09 8.45
C ASP A 584 6.24 -18.61 8.67
N PRO A 585 5.19 -18.33 9.46
CA PRO A 585 4.76 -16.97 9.75
C PRO A 585 5.79 -16.15 10.57
N PHE A 586 6.98 -16.72 10.87
CA PHE A 586 8.02 -16.09 11.68
C PHE A 586 9.34 -15.76 10.97
N ILE A 587 9.51 -16.12 9.69
CA ILE A 587 10.74 -15.79 8.94
C ILE A 587 10.86 -14.27 8.80
N THR A 588 11.85 -13.72 9.49
CA THR A 588 12.32 -12.35 9.28
C THR A 588 13.22 -12.31 8.04
N LEU A 589 13.24 -11.19 7.30
CA LEU A 589 14.11 -11.02 6.12
C LEU A 589 15.60 -11.32 6.41
N GLU A 590 16.05 -11.22 7.66
CA GLU A 590 17.39 -11.66 8.09
C GLU A 590 17.63 -13.17 7.85
N GLU A 591 16.63 -14.04 8.02
CA GLU A 591 16.77 -15.48 7.84
C GLU A 591 16.70 -15.90 6.35
N SER A 592 16.15 -15.06 5.47
CA SER A 592 16.24 -15.28 4.02
C SER A 592 17.61 -14.91 3.45
N GLU A 593 18.26 -13.88 4.00
CA GLU A 593 19.61 -13.48 3.60
C GLU A 593 20.68 -14.44 4.15
N GLU A 594 20.52 -14.99 5.35
CA GLU A 594 21.42 -16.05 5.86
C GLU A 594 21.33 -17.36 5.06
N ARG A 595 20.18 -17.65 4.42
CA ARG A 595 20.04 -18.83 3.55
C ARG A 595 20.63 -18.63 2.15
N GLU A 596 20.70 -17.40 1.65
CA GLU A 596 21.40 -17.10 0.38
C GLU A 596 22.91 -16.87 0.60
N GLY A 597 23.35 -16.56 1.82
CA GLY A 597 24.75 -16.33 2.20
C GLY A 597 25.58 -17.59 2.52
N LEU A 598 24.98 -18.79 2.55
CA LEU A 598 25.69 -20.06 2.77
C LEU A 598 25.83 -20.86 1.47
N VAL A 599 26.44 -20.23 0.46
CA VAL A 599 27.15 -20.96 -0.59
C VAL A 599 28.62 -20.55 -0.49
N GLU A 600 29.35 -21.23 0.39
CA GLU A 600 30.82 -21.22 0.31
C GLU A 600 31.21 -21.74 -1.08
N VAL A 601 31.85 -20.88 -1.86
CA VAL A 601 32.58 -21.27 -3.05
C VAL A 601 33.83 -22.02 -2.57
N ASP A 602 33.70 -23.32 -2.35
CA ASP A 602 34.85 -24.18 -2.06
C ASP A 602 35.44 -24.68 -3.39
N GLU A 603 36.52 -24.01 -3.81
CA GLU A 603 37.33 -24.40 -4.95
C GLU A 603 38.06 -25.73 -4.64
N GLY A 604 37.49 -26.82 -5.14
CA GLY A 604 38.28 -27.99 -5.59
C GLY A 604 38.28 -29.21 -4.67
N ARG A 605 37.45 -30.20 -5.02
CA ARG A 605 37.87 -31.60 -5.19
C ARG A 605 36.76 -32.48 -5.78
N GLU A 606 37.05 -33.07 -6.93
CA GLU A 606 36.31 -34.21 -7.46
C GLU A 606 36.32 -35.39 -6.47
N ARG A 607 35.15 -36.03 -6.27
CA ARG A 607 34.91 -37.47 -6.53
C ARG A 607 33.47 -37.88 -6.21
N GLU A 608 32.79 -38.34 -7.26
CA GLU A 608 31.82 -39.44 -7.33
C GLU A 608 30.89 -39.70 -6.11
N LYS A 609 29.59 -39.44 -6.30
CA LYS A 609 28.51 -40.45 -6.17
C LYS A 609 27.14 -39.92 -6.63
N GLY A 610 26.76 -40.36 -7.84
CA GLY A 610 25.43 -40.62 -8.38
C GLY A 610 24.20 -39.81 -7.94
N PHE A 611 23.74 -38.93 -8.85
CA PHE A 611 22.32 -38.62 -9.08
C PHE A 611 21.95 -39.08 -10.50
N PRO A 612 20.74 -39.63 -10.78
CA PRO A 612 20.41 -40.15 -12.10
C PRO A 612 20.05 -39.04 -13.10
N GLU A 613 20.87 -38.99 -14.17
CA GLU A 613 20.59 -38.67 -15.58
C GLU A 613 19.74 -37.43 -15.92
N LEU A 614 20.44 -36.30 -16.07
CA LEU A 614 20.16 -35.26 -17.06
C LEU A 614 20.45 -35.81 -18.47
N CYS A 615 19.47 -35.82 -19.37
CA CYS A 615 19.71 -36.10 -20.78
C CYS A 615 20.24 -34.86 -21.51
N GLU A 616 21.38 -35.06 -22.16
CA GLU A 616 22.14 -34.12 -22.98
C GLU A 616 21.31 -33.50 -24.12
N CYS A 617 21.48 -32.18 -24.31
CA CYS A 617 21.00 -31.46 -25.49
C CYS A 617 21.94 -31.74 -26.67
N VAL A 618 21.43 -32.44 -27.69
CA VAL A 618 22.02 -32.43 -29.03
C VAL A 618 21.67 -31.11 -29.72
N LEU A 619 22.70 -30.32 -30.03
CA LEU A 619 22.63 -29.14 -30.87
C LEU A 619 22.07 -29.49 -32.26
N GLY A 620 21.05 -28.76 -32.70
CA GLY A 620 20.40 -28.98 -33.99
C GLY A 620 19.76 -27.73 -34.58
N ASN A 621 20.61 -26.88 -35.14
CA ASN A 621 20.41 -25.99 -36.29
C ASN A 621 19.10 -25.20 -36.49
N SER A 622 19.29 -23.88 -36.54
CA SER A 622 18.49 -22.92 -37.29
C SER A 622 18.18 -23.35 -38.73
N PRO A 623 17.16 -22.73 -39.33
CA PRO A 623 17.34 -22.14 -40.65
C PRO A 623 17.07 -20.63 -40.65
N SER A 624 18.11 -19.90 -41.07
CA SER A 624 18.11 -18.68 -41.90
C SER A 624 16.79 -18.34 -42.61
N GLY A 625 16.30 -17.10 -42.48
CA GLY A 625 16.54 -16.01 -43.44
C GLY A 625 15.23 -15.70 -44.19
N VAL A 626 14.90 -14.50 -44.70
CA VAL A 626 15.70 -13.45 -45.33
C VAL A 626 14.82 -12.18 -45.48
N THR A 627 15.48 -11.01 -45.43
CA THR A 627 15.10 -9.61 -45.76
C THR A 627 14.13 -8.86 -44.88
#